data_AF-A0A0G0VIZ0-F1
#
_entry.id   AF-A0A0G0VIZ0-F1
#
_cell.length_a   1.000
_cell.length_b   1.000
_cell.length_c   1.000
_cell.angle_alpha   90.00
_cell.angle_beta   90.00
_cell.angle_gamma   90.00
#
_symmetry.space_group_name_H-M   'P 1'
#
loop_
_entity.id
_entity.type
_entity.pdbx_description
1 polymer ?
#
loop_
_entity_poly.entity_id
_entity_poly.type
_entity_poly.pdbx_seq_one_letter_code
_entity_poly.pdbx_strand_id
1 'polypeptide(L)'
;MLWKRQNLLFNPHKRNGVWHAILKKDIRKLTDRNSLIFLDKSVSSSIKLKRNLPEKVNFTFIYVLTPTFKELYIRILKREALGKKSEKHLTKKEIFDRFEEEIKDLHKSTKLPYVYVVNDSLKRVERFLNKPIQDSKLL
;
A
#
# COMPACT_ATOMS: atom_id res chain seq x y z
N MET A 1 -11.32 -18.97 16.39
CA MET A 1 -11.03 -18.10 15.22
C MET A 1 -11.67 -18.69 13.96
N LEU A 2 -12.89 -18.27 13.62
CA LEU A 2 -13.66 -18.77 12.48
C LEU A 2 -13.00 -18.45 11.12
N TRP A 3 -12.38 -17.27 10.98
CA TRP A 3 -11.75 -16.82 9.73
C TRP A 3 -10.52 -17.64 9.32
N LYS A 4 -9.74 -18.17 10.29
CA LYS A 4 -8.59 -19.06 10.00
C LYS A 4 -9.04 -20.40 9.42
N ARG A 5 -10.16 -20.96 9.92
CA ARG A 5 -10.66 -22.27 9.51
C ARG A 5 -11.31 -22.27 8.11
N GLN A 6 -11.83 -21.12 7.67
CA GLN A 6 -12.58 -21.01 6.41
C GLN A 6 -11.73 -20.54 5.22
N ASN A 7 -10.41 -20.33 5.39
CA ASN A 7 -9.50 -19.92 4.31
C ASN A 7 -9.99 -18.70 3.49
N LEU A 8 -10.69 -17.76 4.16
CA LEU A 8 -11.35 -16.60 3.52
C LEU A 8 -10.40 -15.43 3.26
N LEU A 9 -9.24 -15.43 3.89
CA LEU A 9 -8.28 -14.33 3.87
C LEU A 9 -7.12 -14.63 2.92
N PHE A 10 -6.79 -13.65 2.10
CA PHE A 10 -5.57 -13.58 1.31
C PHE A 10 -4.55 -12.74 2.07
N ASN A 11 -3.33 -13.27 2.19
CA ASN A 11 -2.19 -12.64 2.85
C ASN A 11 -2.49 -12.08 4.26
N PRO A 12 -3.01 -12.89 5.20
CA PRO A 12 -3.16 -12.45 6.59
C PRO A 12 -1.79 -12.18 7.20
N HIS A 13 -1.58 -10.98 7.73
CA HIS A 13 -0.34 -10.58 8.38
C HIS A 13 -0.63 -9.59 9.51
N LYS A 14 0.35 -9.38 10.39
CA LYS A 14 0.27 -8.44 11.51
C LYS A 14 1.21 -7.27 11.25
N ARG A 15 0.73 -6.03 11.36
CA ARG A 15 1.54 -4.80 11.30
C ARG A 15 1.12 -3.90 12.45
N ASN A 16 2.09 -3.38 13.23
CA ASN A 16 1.82 -2.56 14.41
C ASN A 16 0.79 -3.17 15.39
N GLY A 17 0.88 -4.48 15.65
CA GLY A 17 -0.06 -5.14 16.57
C GLY A 17 -1.42 -5.50 15.96
N VAL A 18 -1.76 -4.99 14.78
CA VAL A 18 -3.07 -5.16 14.13
C VAL A 18 -3.01 -6.20 13.01
N TRP A 19 -4.06 -7.03 12.91
CA TRP A 19 -4.19 -8.00 11.82
C TRP A 19 -4.77 -7.35 10.56
N HIS A 20 -4.13 -7.59 9.43
CA HIS A 20 -4.53 -7.13 8.10
C HIS A 20 -4.64 -8.31 7.15
N ALA A 21 -5.61 -8.27 6.25
CA ALA A 21 -5.78 -9.24 5.17
C ALA A 21 -6.64 -8.66 4.03
N ILE A 22 -6.65 -9.32 2.89
CA ILE A 22 -7.61 -9.06 1.79
C ILE A 22 -8.63 -10.19 1.78
N LEU A 23 -9.92 -9.90 1.65
CA LEU A 23 -10.92 -10.96 1.53
C LEU A 23 -10.80 -11.60 0.14
N LYS A 24 -10.77 -12.93 0.06
CA LYS A 24 -10.67 -13.64 -1.23
C LYS A 24 -11.84 -13.35 -2.17
N LYS A 25 -13.02 -13.01 -1.64
CA LYS A 25 -14.14 -12.56 -2.47
C LYS A 25 -13.84 -11.27 -3.23
N ASP A 26 -13.05 -10.36 -2.65
CA ASP A 26 -12.66 -9.11 -3.31
C ASP A 26 -11.52 -9.34 -4.30
N ILE A 27 -10.67 -10.34 -4.05
CA ILE A 27 -9.70 -10.82 -5.03
C ILE A 27 -10.38 -11.32 -6.32
N ARG A 28 -11.50 -12.04 -6.22
CA ARG A 28 -12.26 -12.49 -7.40
C ARG A 28 -12.78 -11.33 -8.25
N LYS A 29 -13.03 -10.16 -7.65
CA LYS A 29 -13.41 -8.96 -8.40
C LYS A 29 -12.24 -8.42 -9.24
N LEU A 30 -10.99 -8.66 -8.83
CA LEU A 30 -9.79 -8.24 -9.59
C LEU A 30 -9.63 -8.98 -10.91
N THR A 31 -10.27 -10.15 -11.06
CA THR A 31 -10.26 -10.91 -12.31
C THR A 31 -11.40 -10.54 -13.25
N ASP A 32 -12.35 -9.72 -12.80
CA ASP A 32 -13.43 -9.21 -13.64
C ASP A 32 -12.88 -8.10 -14.55
N ARG A 33 -13.02 -8.28 -15.86
CA ARG A 33 -12.44 -7.40 -16.88
C ARG A 33 -13.20 -6.07 -17.05
N ASN A 34 -14.41 -5.96 -16.51
CA ASN A 34 -15.28 -4.81 -16.72
C ASN A 34 -15.15 -3.73 -15.62
N SER A 35 -14.23 -3.90 -14.67
CA SER A 35 -14.10 -2.99 -13.52
C SER A 35 -12.66 -2.54 -13.32
N LEU A 36 -12.47 -1.23 -13.16
CA LEU A 36 -11.23 -0.66 -12.64
C LEU A 36 -11.27 -0.68 -11.11
N ILE A 37 -10.31 -1.32 -10.47
CA ILE A 37 -10.26 -1.46 -9.01
C ILE A 37 -8.98 -0.81 -8.48
N PHE A 38 -9.15 0.12 -7.55
CA PHE A 38 -8.05 0.77 -6.85
C PHE A 38 -7.75 0.04 -5.54
N LEU A 39 -6.48 -0.31 -5.32
CA LEU A 39 -6.02 -1.01 -4.12
C LEU A 39 -4.92 -0.20 -3.43
N ASP A 40 -5.21 0.32 -2.25
CA ASP A 40 -4.17 0.82 -1.34
C ASP A 40 -3.55 -0.34 -0.56
N LYS A 41 -2.29 -0.68 -0.86
CA LYS A 41 -1.59 -1.86 -0.33
C LYS A 41 -0.10 -1.58 -0.14
N SER A 42 0.49 -2.25 0.85
CA SER A 42 1.94 -2.27 1.04
C SER A 42 2.65 -2.98 -0.11
N VAL A 43 3.92 -2.63 -0.35
CA VAL A 43 4.77 -3.26 -1.38
C VAL A 43 4.79 -4.77 -1.26
N SER A 44 4.96 -5.26 -0.03
CA SER A 44 4.99 -6.69 0.27
C SER A 44 3.68 -7.38 -0.11
N SER A 45 2.54 -6.71 0.06
CA SER A 45 1.23 -7.22 -0.34
C SER A 45 1.06 -7.18 -1.86
N SER A 46 1.52 -6.13 -2.53
CA SER A 46 1.47 -6.00 -3.99
C SER A 46 2.30 -7.07 -4.70
N ILE A 47 3.49 -7.40 -4.19
CA ILE A 47 4.32 -8.51 -4.72
C ILE A 47 3.57 -9.84 -4.61
N LYS A 48 2.93 -10.09 -3.46
CA LYS A 48 2.14 -11.30 -3.26
C LYS A 48 0.93 -11.34 -4.19
N LEU A 49 0.23 -10.23 -4.37
CA LEU A 49 -0.88 -10.13 -5.32
C LEU A 49 -0.43 -10.47 -6.74
N LYS A 50 0.65 -9.86 -7.24
CA LYS A 50 1.15 -10.14 -8.59
C LYS A 50 1.54 -11.60 -8.79
N ARG A 51 2.11 -12.25 -7.78
CA ARG A 51 2.53 -13.67 -7.82
C ARG A 51 1.37 -14.67 -7.73
N ASN A 52 0.29 -14.32 -7.03
CA ASN A 52 -0.81 -15.24 -6.75
C ASN A 52 -2.01 -15.04 -7.68
N LEU A 53 -2.01 -13.99 -8.50
CA LEU A 53 -3.10 -13.70 -9.44
C LEU A 53 -2.72 -14.08 -10.86
N PRO A 54 -3.69 -14.53 -11.68
CA PRO A 54 -3.42 -14.93 -13.06
C PRO A 54 -2.76 -13.78 -13.85
N GLU A 55 -1.86 -14.13 -14.77
CA GLU A 55 -1.18 -13.14 -15.63
C GLU A 55 -2.15 -12.28 -16.45
N LYS A 56 -3.36 -12.78 -16.70
CA LYS A 56 -4.45 -12.07 -17.36
C LYS A 56 -4.93 -10.83 -16.59
N VAL A 57 -4.56 -10.65 -15.33
CA VAL A 57 -4.85 -9.44 -14.56
C VAL A 57 -3.75 -8.42 -14.84
N ASN A 58 -4.12 -7.32 -15.50
CA ASN A 58 -3.22 -6.21 -15.75
C ASN A 58 -3.11 -5.34 -14.49
N PHE A 59 -1.89 -5.19 -13.98
CA PHE A 59 -1.63 -4.37 -12.79
C PHE A 59 -0.85 -3.13 -13.18
N THR A 60 -1.35 -1.98 -12.78
CA THR A 60 -0.56 -0.74 -12.74
C THR A 60 -0.11 -0.51 -11.30
N PHE A 61 1.21 -0.51 -11.09
CA PHE A 61 1.80 -0.28 -9.78
C PHE A 61 2.25 1.17 -9.67
N ILE A 62 1.70 1.91 -8.72
CA ILE A 62 2.06 3.31 -8.47
C ILE A 62 2.60 3.41 -7.04
N TYR A 63 3.83 3.92 -6.90
CA TYR A 63 4.45 4.16 -5.61
C TYR A 63 4.48 5.66 -5.34
N VAL A 64 3.76 6.09 -4.31
CA VAL A 64 3.74 7.50 -3.90
C VAL A 64 4.82 7.73 -2.84
N LEU A 65 5.91 8.38 -3.24
CA LEU A 65 7.06 8.68 -2.39
C LEU A 65 6.79 9.93 -1.56
N THR A 66 7.34 9.94 -0.34
CA THR A 66 7.52 11.20 0.38
C THR A 66 8.66 12.00 -0.27
N PRO A 67 8.63 13.35 -0.23
CA PRO A 67 9.66 14.17 -0.88
C PRO A 67 11.04 13.97 -0.28
N THR A 68 11.09 13.79 1.04
CA THR A 68 12.33 13.61 1.79
C THR A 68 12.09 12.73 3.01
N PHE A 69 13.18 12.13 3.52
CA PHE A 69 13.16 11.42 4.81
C PHE A 69 12.72 12.29 5.98
N LYS A 70 13.08 13.57 5.97
CA LYS A 70 12.64 14.54 6.99
C LYS A 70 11.12 14.69 6.99
N GLU A 71 10.52 14.82 5.81
CA GLU A 71 9.05 14.89 5.67
C GLU A 71 8.36 13.60 6.13
N LEU A 72 8.93 12.43 5.82
CA LEU A 72 8.42 11.15 6.31
C LEU A 72 8.42 11.10 7.85
N TYR A 73 9.54 11.48 8.47
CA TYR A 73 9.68 11.53 9.92
C TYR A 73 8.65 12.48 10.56
N ILE A 74 8.51 13.69 10.02
CA ILE A 74 7.52 14.67 10.49
C ILE A 74 6.08 14.13 10.36
N ARG A 75 5.75 13.46 9.25
CA ARG A 75 4.42 12.84 9.05
C ARG A 75 4.10 11.77 10.09
N ILE A 76 5.08 10.91 10.41
CA ILE A 76 4.92 9.90 11.46
C ILE A 76 4.66 10.58 12.80
N LEU A 77 5.49 11.57 13.19
CA LEU A 77 5.31 12.31 14.43
C LEU A 77 3.94 13.00 14.54
N LYS A 78 3.49 13.65 13.46
CA LYS A 78 2.17 14.31 13.42
C LYS A 78 1.02 13.32 13.58
N ARG A 79 1.08 12.17 12.90
CA ARG A 79 0.04 11.13 13.02
C ARG A 79 -0.07 10.61 14.45
N GLU A 80 1.06 10.38 15.12
CA GLU A 80 1.07 9.95 16.52
C GLU A 80 0.59 11.04 17.48
N ALA A 81 0.92 12.31 17.20
CA ALA A 81 0.43 13.43 18.01
C ALA A 81 -1.09 13.63 17.92
N LEU A 82 -1.71 13.27 16.81
CA LEU A 82 -3.17 13.33 16.59
C LEU A 82 -3.92 12.11 17.17
N GLY A 83 -3.25 10.98 17.37
CA GLY A 83 -3.81 9.75 17.97
C GLY A 83 -4.11 9.83 19.47
N LYS A 84 -3.88 10.98 20.12
CA LYS A 84 -3.94 11.24 21.57
C LYS A 84 -5.25 10.90 22.30
N LYS A 85 -6.31 10.43 21.64
CA LYS A 85 -7.58 10.10 22.31
C LYS A 85 -7.71 8.64 22.75
N SER A 86 -6.83 7.74 22.30
CA SER A 86 -6.83 6.35 22.80
C SER A 86 -5.47 5.69 22.57
N GLU A 87 -4.84 5.26 23.66
CA GLU A 87 -3.72 4.32 23.72
C GLU A 87 -2.30 4.84 23.40
N LYS A 88 -1.45 4.74 24.43
CA LYS A 88 0.02 4.68 24.45
C LYS A 88 0.79 5.41 23.33
N HIS A 89 1.44 6.52 23.69
CA HIS A 89 2.45 7.15 22.85
C HIS A 89 3.56 6.17 22.46
N LEU A 90 3.85 6.07 21.15
CA LEU A 90 4.99 5.31 20.66
C LEU A 90 6.30 5.91 21.21
N THR A 91 7.19 5.03 21.61
CA THR A 91 8.57 5.35 21.96
C THR A 91 9.33 5.86 20.73
N LYS A 92 10.42 6.61 20.95
CA LYS A 92 11.33 7.04 19.87
C LYS A 92 11.83 5.85 19.05
N LYS A 93 12.05 4.69 19.70
CA LYS A 93 12.45 3.45 19.04
C LYS A 93 11.39 2.95 18.07
N GLU A 94 10.13 2.88 18.49
CA GLU A 94 9.03 2.44 17.61
C GLU A 94 8.80 3.39 16.42
N ILE A 95 9.01 4.70 16.61
CA ILE A 95 8.98 5.68 15.52
C ILE A 95 10.11 5.42 14.52
N PHE A 96 11.31 5.13 15.03
CA PHE A 96 12.46 4.80 14.19
C PHE A 96 12.26 3.47 13.46
N ASP A 97 11.73 2.44 14.11
CA ASP A 97 11.42 1.14 13.50
C ASP A 97 10.43 1.31 12.33
N ARG A 98 9.39 2.16 12.48
CA ARG A 98 8.46 2.49 11.39
C ARG A 98 9.14 3.21 10.23
N PHE A 99 10.09 4.09 10.52
CA PHE A 99 10.86 4.77 9.49
C PHE A 99 11.75 3.78 8.71
N GLU A 100 12.42 2.84 9.39
CA GLU A 100 13.16 1.76 8.73
C GLU A 100 12.28 0.83 7.90
N GLU A 101 11.06 0.53 8.37
CA GLU A 101 10.10 -0.27 7.60
C GLU A 101 9.81 0.35 6.23
N GLU A 102 9.62 1.66 6.17
CA GLU A 102 9.36 2.38 4.92
C GLU A 102 10.59 2.37 3.99
N ILE A 103 11.81 2.46 4.53
CA ILE A 103 13.05 2.28 3.74
C ILE A 103 13.14 0.85 3.18
N LYS A 104 12.83 -0.15 4.00
CA LYS A 104 12.82 -1.57 3.57
C LYS A 104 11.77 -1.81 2.49
N ASP A 105 10.60 -1.19 2.60
CA ASP A 105 9.55 -1.27 1.57
C ASP A 105 9.95 -0.55 0.28
N LEU A 106 10.62 0.62 0.36
CA LEU A 106 11.20 1.28 -0.80
C LEU A 106 12.25 0.41 -1.51
N HIS A 107 13.14 -0.24 -0.76
CA HIS A 107 14.09 -1.17 -1.38
C HIS A 107 13.37 -2.34 -2.06
N LYS A 108 12.33 -2.90 -1.43
CA LYS A 108 11.52 -3.98 -2.03
C LYS A 108 10.73 -3.53 -3.24
N SER A 109 10.37 -2.25 -3.37
CA SER A 109 9.54 -1.78 -4.49
C SER A 109 10.25 -1.95 -5.82
N THR A 110 11.58 -1.95 -5.84
CA THR A 110 12.40 -2.27 -7.01
C THR A 110 12.10 -3.64 -7.65
N LYS A 111 11.43 -4.55 -6.92
CA LYS A 111 11.03 -5.88 -7.41
C LYS A 111 9.77 -5.89 -8.28
N LEU A 112 9.10 -4.75 -8.44
CA LEU A 112 7.94 -4.58 -9.30
C LEU A 112 8.14 -3.35 -10.21
N PRO A 113 7.51 -3.31 -11.38
CA PRO A 113 7.57 -2.17 -12.28
C PRO A 113 6.67 -1.02 -11.78
N TYR A 114 7.03 -0.43 -10.64
CA TYR A 114 6.33 0.74 -10.11
C TYR A 114 6.63 1.98 -10.94
N VAL A 115 5.61 2.81 -11.14
CA VAL A 115 5.82 4.21 -11.45
C VAL A 115 5.92 5.00 -10.15
N TYR A 116 7.04 5.69 -9.97
CA TYR A 116 7.33 6.46 -8.77
C TYR A 116 6.82 7.90 -8.90
N VAL A 117 6.01 8.32 -7.94
CA VAL A 117 5.42 9.66 -7.89
C VAL A 117 5.84 10.33 -6.61
N VAL A 118 6.63 11.40 -6.72
CA VAL A 118 7.01 12.20 -5.54
C VAL A 118 5.83 13.07 -5.10
N ASN A 119 5.37 12.88 -3.86
CA ASN A 119 4.28 13.63 -3.25
C ASN A 119 4.80 14.91 -2.56
N ASP A 120 5.39 15.80 -3.36
CA ASP A 120 5.81 17.15 -2.95
C ASP A 120 4.66 18.16 -3.04
N SER A 121 3.65 17.86 -3.87
CA SER A 121 2.40 18.61 -3.95
C SER A 121 1.24 17.68 -4.32
N LEU A 122 0.08 17.89 -3.69
CA LEU A 122 -1.13 17.14 -3.99
C LEU A 122 -1.49 17.24 -5.48
N LYS A 123 -1.39 18.45 -6.05
CA LYS A 123 -1.65 18.72 -7.47
C LYS A 123 -0.80 17.85 -8.41
N ARG A 124 0.46 17.57 -8.07
CA ARG A 124 1.32 16.70 -8.89
C ARG A 124 0.81 15.26 -8.86
N VAL A 125 0.48 14.76 -7.68
CA VAL A 125 -0.07 13.40 -7.51
C VAL A 125 -1.39 13.26 -8.26
N GLU A 126 -2.31 14.22 -8.12
CA GLU A 126 -3.60 14.22 -8.82
C GLU A 126 -3.44 14.21 -10.35
N ARG A 127 -2.59 15.09 -10.89
CA ARG A 127 -2.29 15.10 -12.33
C ARG A 127 -1.72 13.78 -12.82
N PHE A 128 -0.85 13.16 -11.99
CA PHE A 128 -0.27 11.88 -12.34
C PHE A 128 -1.30 10.75 -12.28
N LEU A 129 -2.14 10.68 -11.25
CA LEU A 129 -3.14 9.62 -11.12
C LEU A 129 -4.25 9.73 -12.18
N ASN A 130 -4.59 10.95 -12.62
CA ASN A 130 -5.65 11.18 -13.60
C ASN A 130 -5.23 10.92 -15.06
N LYS A 131 -3.92 10.91 -15.37
CA LYS A 131 -3.41 10.68 -16.74
C LYS A 131 -3.53 9.21 -17.23
N PRO A 132 -3.04 8.19 -16.49
CA PRO A 132 -3.06 6.79 -16.93
C PRO A 132 -4.47 6.21 -17.07
N ILE A 133 -5.44 6.73 -16.33
CA ILE A 133 -6.83 6.26 -16.36
C ILE A 133 -7.52 6.60 -17.70
N GLN A 134 -7.01 7.61 -18.43
CA GLN A 134 -7.55 8.00 -19.74
C GLN A 134 -6.94 7.18 -20.89
N ASP A 135 -5.67 6.82 -20.80
CA ASP A 135 -4.94 6.08 -21.84
C ASP A 135 -5.15 4.56 -21.76
N SER A 136 -5.73 4.03 -20.67
CA SER A 136 -6.08 2.62 -20.53
C SER A 136 -7.23 2.14 -21.44
N LYS A 137 -7.73 3.00 -22.34
CA LYS A 137 -8.56 2.59 -23.49
C LYS A 137 -7.74 2.09 -24.70
N LEU A 138 -6.41 2.10 -24.62
CA LEU A 138 -5.50 1.74 -25.73
C LEU A 138 -4.70 0.43 -25.50
N LEU A 139 -5.09 -0.42 -24.54
CA LEU A 139 -4.54 -1.76 -24.36
C LEU A 139 -5.63 -2.83 -24.33
#